data_AF-A0A3D4UNA7-F1
#
_entry.id   AF-A0A3D4UNA7-F1
#
_cell.length_a   1.000
_cell.length_b   1.000
_cell.length_c   1.000
_cell.angle_alpha   90.00
_cell.angle_beta   90.00
_cell.angle_gamma   90.00
#
_symmetry.space_group_name_H-M   'P 1'
#
loop_
_entity.id
_entity.type
_entity.pdbx_description
1 polymer ?
#
loop_
_entity_poly.entity_id
_entity_poly.type
_entity_poly.pdbx_seq_one_letter_code
_entity_poly.pdbx_strand_id
1 'polypeptide(L)'
;VEETVQTDPIVIGVTRDGERSLNGDAIELERIEAQISGMLARSPNTPVRIRADRETPHRFVRPVLNVLRDMGIGRVELVTEKQP
;
A
#
# COMPACT_ATOMS: atom_id res chain seq x y z
N VAL A 1 -22.00 -13.77 17.51
CA VAL A 1 -20.59 -13.63 17.11
C VAL A 1 -20.55 -12.56 16.05
N GLU A 2 -19.86 -11.45 16.31
CA GLU A 2 -19.73 -10.37 15.33
C GLU A 2 -18.74 -10.88 14.27
N GLU A 3 -19.24 -11.29 13.11
CA GLU A 3 -18.39 -11.51 11.94
C GLU A 3 -17.83 -10.15 11.56
N THR A 4 -16.65 -9.82 12.10
CA THR A 4 -15.85 -8.72 11.58
C THR A 4 -15.58 -9.09 10.13
N VAL A 5 -16.30 -8.45 9.20
CA VAL A 5 -16.02 -8.55 7.77
C VAL A 5 -14.63 -7.99 7.59
N GLN A 6 -13.62 -8.88 7.63
CA GLN A 6 -12.24 -8.53 7.39
C GLN A 6 -12.15 -8.22 5.90
N THR A 7 -12.39 -6.96 5.54
CA THR A 7 -12.09 -6.49 4.18
C THR A 7 -10.59 -6.62 3.99
N ASP A 8 -10.19 -7.43 3.01
CA ASP A 8 -8.78 -7.61 2.70
C ASP A 8 -8.13 -6.25 2.43
N PRO A 9 -7.04 -5.91 3.13
CA PRO A 9 -6.38 -4.63 2.95
C PRO A 9 -5.82 -4.51 1.54
N ILE A 10 -5.79 -3.29 1.02
CA ILE A 10 -4.97 -2.96 -0.14
C ILE A 10 -3.53 -2.93 0.32
N VAL A 11 -2.69 -3.82 -0.21
CA VAL A 11 -1.28 -3.94 0.17
C VAL A 11 -0.42 -3.36 -0.94
N ILE A 12 0.40 -2.36 -0.60
CA ILE A 12 1.39 -1.79 -1.51
C ILE A 12 2.76 -2.30 -1.09
N GLY A 13 3.36 -3.16 -1.90
CA GLY A 13 4.72 -3.65 -1.71
C GLY A 13 5.74 -2.64 -2.21
N VAL A 14 6.83 -2.45 -1.48
CA VAL A 14 8.01 -1.69 -1.90
C VAL A 14 9.28 -2.46 -1.52
N THR A 15 10.01 -2.91 -2.53
CA THR A 15 11.26 -3.67 -2.33
C THR A 15 12.46 -2.75 -2.13
N ARG A 16 13.57 -3.30 -1.65
CA ARG A 16 14.85 -2.58 -1.52
C ARG A 16 15.42 -2.04 -2.84
N ASP A 17 15.03 -2.63 -3.96
CA ASP A 17 15.45 -2.21 -5.30
C ASP A 17 14.54 -1.09 -5.87
N GLY A 18 13.47 -0.76 -5.16
CA GLY A 18 12.50 0.26 -5.53
C GLY A 18 11.36 -0.24 -6.40
N GLU A 19 11.26 -1.55 -6.61
CA GLU A 19 10.12 -2.18 -7.26
C GLU A 19 8.88 -2.02 -6.38
N ARG A 20 7.73 -1.88 -7.03
CA ARG A 20 6.45 -1.65 -6.37
C ARG A 20 5.44 -2.68 -6.83
N SER A 21 4.59 -3.09 -5.91
CA SER A 21 3.48 -3.97 -6.22
C SER A 21 2.20 -3.51 -5.52
N LEU A 22 1.06 -3.83 -6.11
CA LEU A 22 -0.27 -3.63 -5.54
C LEU A 22 -0.93 -5.01 -5.42
N ASN A 23 -1.23 -5.43 -4.20
CA ASN A 23 -1.76 -6.77 -3.88
C ASN A 23 -0.92 -7.93 -4.47
N GLY A 24 0.39 -7.72 -4.66
CA GLY A 24 1.31 -8.69 -5.24
C GLY A 24 1.60 -8.49 -6.72
N ASP A 25 0.79 -7.71 -7.44
CA ASP A 25 1.00 -7.43 -8.86
C ASP A 25 1.93 -6.23 -9.05
N ALA A 26 2.93 -6.35 -9.94
CA ALA A 26 3.85 -5.25 -10.23
C ALA A 26 3.11 -4.02 -10.76
N ILE A 27 3.46 -2.84 -10.26
CA ILE A 27 2.79 -1.59 -10.61
C ILE A 27 3.76 -0.41 -10.66
N GLU A 28 3.54 0.48 -11.61
CA GLU A 28 4.25 1.77 -11.69
C GLU A 28 3.66 2.79 -10.71
N LEU A 29 4.51 3.69 -10.21
CA LEU A 29 4.12 4.71 -9.24
C LEU A 29 2.96 5.58 -9.75
N GLU A 30 2.97 5.98 -11.03
CA GLU A 30 1.90 6.82 -11.60
C GLU A 30 0.55 6.10 -11.70
N ARG A 31 0.53 4.76 -11.61
CA ARG A 31 -0.71 3.98 -11.66
C ARG A 31 -1.30 3.68 -10.28
N ILE A 32 -0.52 3.84 -9.22
CA ILE A 32 -0.96 3.52 -7.84
C ILE A 32 -2.22 4.32 -7.48
N GLU A 33 -2.23 5.63 -7.73
CA GLU A 33 -3.36 6.51 -7.41
C GLU A 33 -4.65 6.06 -8.10
N ALA A 34 -4.58 5.81 -9.41
CA ALA A 34 -5.74 5.41 -10.21
C ALA A 34 -6.29 4.05 -9.75
N GLN A 35 -5.42 3.08 -9.46
CA GLN A 35 -5.84 1.75 -9.01
C GLN A 35 -6.46 1.80 -7.61
N ILE A 36 -5.82 2.47 -6.66
CA ILE A 36 -6.35 2.59 -5.30
C ILE A 36 -7.66 3.36 -5.29
N SER A 37 -7.77 4.45 -6.06
CA SER A 37 -9.02 5.20 -6.20
C SER A 37 -10.15 4.31 -6.70
N GLY A 38 -9.89 3.47 -7.71
CA GLY A 38 -10.87 2.52 -8.23
C GLY A 38 -11.28 1.45 -7.22
N MET A 39 -10.36 1.01 -6.35
CA MET A 39 -10.66 0.07 -5.28
C MET A 39 -11.47 0.72 -4.15
N LEU A 40 -11.07 1.91 -3.71
CA LEU A 40 -11.77 2.67 -2.66
C LEU A 40 -13.14 3.18 -3.12
N ALA A 41 -13.34 3.43 -4.42
CA ALA A 41 -14.66 3.75 -4.95
C ALA A 41 -15.66 2.60 -4.78
N ARG A 42 -15.19 1.34 -4.80
CA ARG A 42 -16.01 0.15 -4.53
C ARG A 42 -16.14 -0.12 -3.04
N SER A 43 -15.06 0.06 -2.30
CA SER A 43 -14.98 -0.21 -0.85
C SER A 43 -14.23 0.91 -0.14
N PRO A 44 -14.92 2.00 0.25
CA PRO A 44 -14.26 3.21 0.81
C PRO A 44 -13.55 2.98 2.14
N ASN A 45 -13.95 1.94 2.87
CA ASN A 45 -13.43 1.61 4.19
C ASN A 45 -12.28 0.59 4.14
N THR A 46 -11.82 0.21 2.94
CA THR A 46 -10.73 -0.76 2.81
C THR A 46 -9.44 -0.17 3.38
N PRO A 47 -8.80 -0.83 4.37
CA PRO A 47 -7.54 -0.36 4.92
C PRO A 47 -6.41 -0.46 3.88
N VAL A 48 -5.49 0.51 3.88
CA VAL A 48 -4.31 0.53 3.01
C VAL A 48 -3.06 0.26 3.85
N ARG A 49 -2.23 -0.68 3.40
CA ARG A 49 -0.98 -1.08 4.06
C ARG A 49 0.18 -0.89 3.11
N ILE A 50 1.31 -0.40 3.62
CA ILE A 50 2.58 -0.43 2.88
C ILE A 50 3.42 -1.55 3.48
N ARG A 51 3.80 -2.52 2.65
CA ARG A 51 4.74 -3.57 2.99
C ARG A 51 6.10 -3.17 2.41
N ALA A 52 7.11 -3.02 3.26
CA ALA A 52 8.46 -2.70 2.82
C ALA A 52 9.49 -3.53 3.59
N ASP A 53 10.57 -3.95 2.93
CA ASP A 53 11.67 -4.60 3.63
C ASP A 53 12.32 -3.63 4.62
N ARG A 54 12.91 -4.16 5.69
CA ARG A 54 13.66 -3.34 6.67
C ARG A 54 14.81 -2.54 6.04
N GLU A 55 15.37 -3.07 4.98
CA GLU A 55 16.48 -2.46 4.25
C GLU A 55 15.98 -1.49 3.17
N THR A 56 14.67 -1.42 2.90
CA THR A 56 14.12 -0.57 1.85
C THR A 56 14.48 0.90 2.11
N PRO A 57 15.27 1.52 1.22
CA PRO A 57 15.62 2.93 1.35
C PRO A 57 14.36 3.81 1.43
N HIS A 58 14.35 4.73 2.40
CA HIS A 58 13.24 5.68 2.59
C HIS A 58 12.89 6.46 1.30
N ARG A 59 13.87 6.67 0.41
CA ARG A 59 13.66 7.30 -0.91
C ARG A 59 12.65 6.56 -1.81
N PHE A 60 12.44 5.26 -1.61
CA PHE A 60 11.48 4.46 -2.38
C PHE A 60 10.10 4.39 -1.74
N VAL A 61 10.04 4.45 -0.41
CA VAL A 61 8.77 4.47 0.34
C VAL A 61 8.13 5.85 0.32
N ARG A 62 8.92 6.92 0.39
CA ARG A 62 8.43 8.30 0.45
C ARG A 62 7.50 8.69 -0.70
N PRO A 63 7.78 8.37 -1.98
CA PRO A 63 6.87 8.68 -3.08
C PRO A 63 5.50 8.00 -2.91
N VAL A 64 5.46 6.75 -2.44
CA VAL A 64 4.21 6.03 -2.18
C VAL A 64 3.43 6.69 -1.04
N LEU A 65 4.10 7.05 0.04
CA LEU A 65 3.48 7.78 1.16
C LEU A 65 2.89 9.12 0.72
N ASN A 66 3.55 9.84 -0.19
CA ASN A 66 3.04 11.10 -0.73
C ASN A 66 1.75 10.88 -1.52
N VAL A 67 1.73 9.89 -2.43
CA VAL A 67 0.51 9.55 -3.19
C VAL A 67 -0.66 9.25 -2.24
N LEU A 68 -0.45 8.41 -1.23
CA LEU A 68 -1.53 8.09 -0.26
C LEU A 68 -1.99 9.32 0.53
N ARG A 69 -1.05 10.18 0.92
CA ARG A 69 -1.36 11.44 1.62
C ARG A 69 -2.19 12.37 0.75
N ASP A 70 -1.82 12.52 -0.52
CA ASP A 70 -2.51 13.40 -1.47
C ASP A 70 -3.93 12.90 -1.76
N MET A 71 -4.15 11.59 -1.69
CA MET A 71 -5.47 10.94 -1.75
C MET A 71 -6.30 11.08 -0.45
N GLY A 72 -5.74 11.65 0.63
CA GLY A 72 -6.40 11.76 1.92
C GLY A 72 -6.43 10.46 2.74
N ILE A 73 -5.64 9.46 2.36
CA ILE A 73 -5.56 8.17 3.07
C ILE A 73 -4.67 8.36 4.30
N GLY A 74 -5.28 8.67 5.44
CA GLY A 74 -4.58 8.98 6.69
C GLY A 74 -4.12 7.77 7.51
N ARG A 75 -4.73 6.59 7.31
CA ARG A 75 -4.39 5.37 8.04
C ARG A 75 -3.58 4.43 7.14
N VAL A 76 -2.27 4.58 7.20
CA VAL A 76 -1.30 3.72 6.52
C VAL A 76 -0.54 2.93 7.58
N GLU A 77 -0.60 1.61 7.48
CA GLU A 77 0.24 0.74 8.32
C GLU A 77 1.49 0.34 7.52
N LEU A 78 2.66 0.69 8.04
CA LEU A 78 3.93 0.21 7.51
C LEU A 78 4.26 -1.14 8.14
N VAL A 79 4.23 -2.20 7.33
CA VAL A 79 4.59 -3.56 7.73
C VAL A 79 6.00 -3.83 7.24
N THR A 80 6.94 -3.94 8.18
CA THR A 80 8.31 -4.36 7.87
C THR A 80 8.45 -5.86 8.01
N GLU A 81 8.67 -6.57 6.90
CA GLU A 81 8.98 -7.99 6.95
C GLU A 81 10.48 -8.20 7.15
N LYS A 82 10.85 -9.17 7.98
CA LYS A 82 12.18 -9.78 7.92
C LYS A 82 12.14 -10.74 6.73
N GLN A 83 12.94 -10.48 5.70
CA GLN A 83 13.23 -11.51 4.71
C GLN A 83 13.80 -12.74 5.47
N PRO A 84 13.18 -13.94 5.35
CA PRO A 84 13.72 -15.15 5.97
C PRO A 84 15.03 -15.59 5.33
#